data_AF-A0A816HFY7-F1
#
_entry.id   AF-A0A816HFY7-F1
#
_cell.length_a   1.000
_cell.length_b   1.000
_cell.length_c   1.000
_cell.angle_alpha   90.00
_cell.angle_beta   90.00
_cell.angle_gamma   90.00
#
_symmetry.space_group_name_H-M   'P 1'
#
loop_
_entity.id
_entity.type
_entity.pdbx_description
1 polymer ?
#
loop_
_entity_poly.entity_id
_entity_poly.type
_entity_poly.pdbx_seq_one_letter_code
_entity_poly.pdbx_strand_id
1 'polypeptide(L)'
;NDDVPDCYNRVRYIRDACKVLSDLWKTDKDFLNKSIDNDVARSYRLPYGTSGASSSTIRRTMTEFRDNYEKAQQKLEAADANWKKFQTQSDRLTLPNFDERLRELEDIRCECEQARTLSHDIYAAETYKVASEEHSITIKLFYQYLYEENTFYNHVSKYLSSRMPEIEQRLENDELIPSFGYDLAKHCLKRNDTLIAYPIEICIRLLENSLNEQGLFRIAPSQGKQKKLVAELNLHAIDRGRTLYDLLKENFLI
;
A
#
# COMPACT_ATOMS: atom_id res chain seq x y z
N ASN A 1 41.62 7.64 4.04
CA ASN A 1 40.18 7.36 3.99
C ASN A 1 39.49 7.64 5.33
N ASP A 2 39.99 8.59 6.14
CA ASP A 2 39.53 8.78 7.54
C ASP A 2 39.10 10.21 7.91
N ASP A 3 38.76 11.07 6.96
CA ASP A 3 38.27 12.42 7.28
C ASP A 3 37.05 12.79 6.43
N VAL A 4 35.97 12.01 6.55
CA VAL A 4 34.63 12.50 6.20
C VAL A 4 34.04 13.07 7.50
N PRO A 5 33.88 14.41 7.63
CA PRO A 5 33.34 15.01 8.85
C PRO A 5 32.03 14.36 9.28
N ASP A 6 31.86 14.14 10.59
CA ASP A 6 30.69 13.48 11.21
C ASP A 6 29.33 13.99 10.69
N CYS A 7 29.26 15.29 10.36
CA CYS A 7 28.09 15.93 9.77
C CYS A 7 27.63 15.30 8.45
N TYR A 8 28.55 14.87 7.57
CA TYR A 8 28.20 14.26 6.29
C TYR A 8 27.56 12.87 6.48
N ASN A 9 28.01 12.11 7.49
CA ASN A 9 27.42 10.82 7.82
C ASN A 9 26.01 10.97 8.39
N ARG A 10 25.79 11.97 9.26
CA ARG A 10 24.46 12.31 9.79
C ARG A 10 23.51 12.76 8.69
N VAL A 11 23.95 13.65 7.81
CA VAL A 11 23.13 14.10 6.67
C VAL A 11 22.83 12.96 5.71
N ARG A 12 23.79 12.04 5.48
CA ARG A 12 23.56 10.83 4.70
C ARG A 12 22.45 9.98 5.31
N TYR A 13 22.49 9.74 6.62
CA TYR A 13 21.43 9.03 7.34
C TYR A 13 20.07 9.72 7.18
N ILE A 14 19.99 11.04 7.42
CA ILE A 14 18.75 11.82 7.27
C ILE A 14 18.21 11.72 5.84
N ARG A 15 19.07 11.85 4.83
CA ARG A 15 18.69 11.75 3.42
C ARG A 15 18.13 10.37 3.09
N ASP A 16 18.82 9.31 3.54
CA ASP A 16 18.43 7.92 3.27
C ASP A 16 17.12 7.58 4.00
N ALA A 17 16.95 8.03 5.24
CA ALA A 17 15.71 7.90 5.99
C ALA A 17 14.55 8.69 5.36
N CYS A 18 14.80 9.92 4.90
CA CYS A 18 13.83 10.71 4.14
C CYS A 18 13.40 9.95 2.87
N LYS A 19 14.32 9.27 2.18
CA LYS A 19 14.00 8.44 1.01
C LYS A 19 12.99 7.35 1.35
N VAL A 20 13.26 6.58 2.40
CA VAL A 20 12.34 5.55 2.90
C VAL A 20 10.96 6.15 3.19
N LEU A 21 10.89 7.26 3.92
CA LEU A 21 9.62 7.93 4.21
C LEU A 21 8.84 8.35 2.96
N SER A 22 9.52 8.87 1.93
CA SER A 22 8.83 9.25 0.70
C SER A 22 8.34 8.06 -0.11
N ASP A 23 9.04 6.93 -0.06
CA ASP A 23 8.62 5.71 -0.76
C ASP A 23 7.44 5.05 -0.03
N LEU A 24 7.47 5.02 1.31
CA LEU A 24 6.33 4.64 2.13
C LEU A 24 5.11 5.55 1.86
N TRP A 25 5.31 6.87 1.84
CA TRP A 25 4.24 7.83 1.55
C TRP A 25 3.57 7.62 0.19
N LYS A 26 4.36 7.31 -0.85
CA LYS A 26 3.79 6.98 -2.17
C LYS A 26 2.93 5.74 -2.12
N THR A 27 3.40 4.71 -1.41
CA THR A 27 2.70 3.43 -1.26
C THR A 27 1.38 3.63 -0.51
N ASP A 28 1.39 4.37 0.60
CA ASP A 28 0.20 4.68 1.39
C ASP A 28 -0.80 5.53 0.60
N LYS A 29 -0.31 6.54 -0.13
CA LYS A 29 -1.14 7.39 -0.98
C LYS A 29 -1.82 6.59 -2.09
N ASP A 30 -1.10 5.65 -2.70
CA ASP A 30 -1.65 4.77 -3.73
C ASP A 30 -2.68 3.79 -3.15
N PHE A 31 -2.46 3.30 -1.92
CA PHE A 31 -3.43 2.49 -1.18
C PHE A 31 -4.70 3.29 -0.87
N LEU A 32 -4.57 4.50 -0.31
CA LEU A 32 -5.70 5.38 0.04
C LEU A 32 -6.50 5.81 -1.19
N ASN A 33 -5.84 6.07 -2.33
CA ASN A 33 -6.53 6.44 -3.57
C ASN A 33 -7.28 5.26 -4.22
N LYS A 34 -6.88 4.02 -3.93
CA LYS A 34 -7.56 2.79 -4.39
C LYS A 34 -8.64 2.32 -3.43
N SER A 35 -8.64 2.81 -2.18
CA SER A 35 -9.67 2.49 -1.19
C SER A 35 -10.98 3.19 -1.55
N ILE A 36 -12.08 2.44 -1.47
CA ILE A 36 -13.43 2.86 -1.91
C ILE A 36 -14.03 3.90 -0.94
N ASP A 37 -13.51 4.01 0.28
CA ASP A 37 -14.11 4.80 1.37
C ASP A 37 -13.43 6.18 1.54
N ASN A 38 -14.09 7.22 1.02
CA ASN A 38 -13.59 8.60 0.98
C ASN A 38 -13.41 9.24 2.36
N ASP A 39 -14.14 8.78 3.38
CA ASP A 39 -14.09 9.37 4.72
C ASP A 39 -12.85 8.92 5.50
N VAL A 40 -12.43 7.66 5.33
CA VAL A 40 -11.14 7.16 5.85
C VAL A 40 -9.98 7.87 5.16
N ALA A 41 -10.07 8.08 3.84
CA ALA A 41 -9.05 8.79 3.07
C ALA A 41 -8.95 10.30 3.40
N ARG A 42 -10.01 10.91 3.95
CA ARG A 42 -10.02 12.32 4.40
C ARG A 42 -9.42 12.50 5.78
N SER A 43 -9.74 11.64 6.76
CA SER A 43 -9.11 11.73 8.09
C SER A 43 -7.60 11.48 8.02
N TYR A 44 -7.17 10.67 7.05
CA TYR A 44 -5.77 10.40 6.74
C TYR A 44 -5.00 11.54 6.06
N ARG A 45 -5.65 12.55 5.48
CA ARG A 45 -4.95 13.50 4.60
C ARG A 45 -4.33 14.70 5.33
N LEU A 46 -4.80 15.01 6.54
CA LEU A 46 -4.55 16.29 7.22
C LEU A 46 -3.21 16.39 7.98
N PRO A 47 -2.78 15.40 8.79
CA PRO A 47 -1.46 15.45 9.44
C PRO A 47 -0.29 14.94 8.57
N TYR A 48 -0.57 14.19 7.50
CA TYR A 48 0.44 13.49 6.67
C TYR A 48 1.02 14.32 5.50
N GLY A 49 0.33 15.38 5.06
CA GLY A 49 0.75 16.15 3.88
C GLY A 49 1.99 17.02 4.12
N THR A 50 2.18 17.50 5.34
CA THR A 50 3.24 18.45 5.69
C THR A 50 4.59 17.77 5.91
N SER A 51 4.61 16.58 6.52
CA SER A 51 5.83 15.81 6.79
C SER A 51 6.43 15.22 5.51
N GLY A 52 5.61 14.65 4.63
CA GLY A 52 6.04 14.13 3.32
C GLY A 52 6.61 15.23 2.41
N ALA A 53 5.94 16.39 2.34
CA ALA A 53 6.44 17.54 1.59
C ALA A 53 7.78 18.05 2.14
N SER A 54 7.91 18.17 3.46
CA SER A 54 9.14 18.63 4.11
C SER A 54 10.31 17.68 3.88
N SER A 55 10.08 16.37 4.02
CA SER A 55 11.10 15.32 3.76
C SER A 55 11.59 15.33 2.30
N SER A 56 10.66 15.45 1.34
CA SER A 56 11.01 15.50 -0.08
C SER A 56 11.80 16.76 -0.45
N THR A 57 11.48 17.89 0.19
CA THR A 57 12.16 19.16 -0.02
C THR A 57 13.61 19.10 0.46
N ILE A 58 13.85 18.65 1.69
CA ILE A 58 15.20 18.50 2.27
C ILE A 58 16.07 17.58 1.40
N ARG A 59 15.52 16.46 0.92
CA ARG A 59 16.28 15.55 0.05
C ARG A 59 16.66 16.23 -1.26
N ARG A 60 15.71 16.91 -1.89
CA ARG A 60 15.90 17.54 -3.19
C ARG A 60 16.97 18.62 -3.10
N THR A 61 16.85 19.55 -2.14
CA THR A 61 17.82 20.63 -1.97
C THR A 61 19.23 20.10 -1.69
N MET A 62 19.37 19.11 -0.80
CA MET A 62 20.68 18.51 -0.49
C MET A 62 21.30 17.78 -1.68
N THR A 63 20.48 17.17 -2.54
CA THR A 63 20.97 16.52 -3.77
C THR A 63 21.41 17.58 -4.79
N GLU A 64 20.64 18.65 -4.96
CA GLU A 64 20.99 19.77 -5.85
C GLU A 64 22.33 20.41 -5.46
N PHE A 65 22.56 20.70 -4.16
CA PHE A 65 23.82 21.28 -3.72
C PHE A 65 25.01 20.34 -3.91
N ARG A 66 24.85 19.04 -3.61
CA ARG A 66 25.89 18.04 -3.85
C ARG A 66 26.22 17.94 -5.34
N ASP A 67 25.21 17.82 -6.19
CA ASP A 67 25.40 17.67 -7.63
C ASP A 67 26.04 18.94 -8.25
N ASN A 68 25.75 20.12 -7.70
CA ASN A 68 26.41 21.36 -8.10
C ASN A 68 27.90 21.38 -7.72
N TYR A 69 28.23 20.92 -6.51
CA TYR A 69 29.63 20.77 -6.08
C TYR A 69 30.39 19.76 -6.95
N GLU A 70 29.81 18.58 -7.20
CA GLU A 70 30.41 17.55 -8.05
C GLU A 70 30.67 18.05 -9.48
N LYS A 71 29.72 18.81 -10.06
CA LYS A 71 29.90 19.45 -11.37
C LYS A 71 31.03 20.47 -11.38
N ALA A 72 31.14 21.30 -10.34
CA ALA A 72 32.21 22.29 -10.25
C ALA A 72 33.58 21.61 -10.07
N GLN A 73 33.64 20.52 -9.31
CA GLN A 73 34.84 19.70 -9.17
C GLN A 73 35.28 19.10 -10.52
N GLN A 74 34.35 18.51 -11.28
CA GLN A 74 34.66 17.95 -12.61
C GLN A 74 35.20 19.01 -13.59
N LYS A 75 34.68 20.25 -13.52
CA LYS A 75 35.19 21.36 -14.35
C LYS A 75 36.61 21.75 -13.97
N LEU A 76 36.93 21.81 -12.68
CA LEU A 76 38.28 22.08 -12.22
C LEU A 76 39.25 20.98 -12.67
N GLU A 77 38.88 19.71 -12.49
CA GLU A 77 39.71 18.57 -12.95
C GLU A 77 39.96 18.60 -14.46
N ALA A 78 38.95 18.98 -15.25
CA ALA A 78 39.09 19.15 -16.69
C ALA A 78 40.00 20.34 -17.07
N ALA A 79 39.86 21.48 -16.37
CA ALA A 79 40.71 22.65 -16.56
C ALA A 79 42.17 22.36 -16.19
N ASP A 80 42.41 21.68 -15.06
CA ASP A 80 43.73 21.23 -14.61
C ASP A 80 44.39 20.29 -15.62
N ALA A 81 43.64 19.31 -16.12
CA ALA A 81 44.13 18.38 -17.12
C ALA A 81 44.48 19.09 -18.43
N ASN A 82 43.66 20.06 -18.85
CA ASN A 82 43.92 20.85 -20.06
C ASN A 82 45.15 21.74 -19.90
N TRP A 83 45.26 22.46 -18.79
CA TRP A 83 46.41 23.31 -18.47
C TRP A 83 47.71 22.50 -18.41
N LYS A 84 47.72 21.34 -17.73
CA LYS A 84 48.90 20.46 -17.65
C LYS A 84 49.33 19.95 -19.02
N LYS A 85 48.37 19.56 -19.87
CA LYS A 85 48.65 19.11 -21.24
C LYS A 85 49.27 20.22 -22.09
N PHE A 86 48.73 21.43 -22.01
CA PHE A 86 49.24 22.58 -22.76
C PHE A 86 50.65 22.99 -22.26
N GLN A 87 50.87 22.95 -20.95
CA GLN A 87 52.16 23.28 -20.34
C GLN A 87 53.29 22.30 -20.73
N THR A 88 52.98 21.01 -20.89
CA THR A 88 53.96 19.94 -21.18
C THR A 88 54.22 19.73 -22.68
N GLN A 89 53.53 20.46 -23.55
CA GLN A 89 53.70 20.36 -25.00
C GLN A 89 55.11 20.83 -25.44
N SER A 90 55.77 20.04 -26.30
CA SER A 90 57.19 20.22 -26.69
C SER A 90 57.44 21.44 -27.58
N ASP A 91 56.41 21.98 -28.24
CA ASP A 91 56.48 23.07 -29.23
C ASP A 91 56.42 24.49 -28.60
N ARG A 92 57.05 24.67 -27.43
CA ARG A 92 57.07 25.96 -26.71
C ARG A 92 57.66 27.12 -27.52
N LEU A 93 58.51 26.81 -28.51
CA LEU A 93 59.28 27.80 -29.28
C LEU A 93 58.67 28.12 -30.66
N THR A 94 57.67 27.37 -31.13
CA THR A 94 57.11 27.47 -32.48
C THR A 94 55.67 28.01 -32.52
N LEU A 95 55.02 28.17 -31.36
CA LEU A 95 53.65 28.68 -31.25
C LEU A 95 53.64 30.21 -31.00
N PRO A 96 53.15 31.05 -31.93
CA PRO A 96 52.89 32.45 -31.64
C PRO A 96 51.83 32.55 -30.53
N ASN A 97 52.04 33.45 -29.55
CA ASN A 97 51.16 33.71 -28.40
C ASN A 97 51.05 32.56 -27.35
N PHE A 98 52.05 31.68 -27.24
CA PHE A 98 52.08 30.60 -26.23
C PHE A 98 51.84 31.12 -24.79
N ASP A 99 52.52 32.20 -24.41
CA ASP A 99 52.43 32.80 -23.07
C ASP A 99 51.08 33.46 -22.78
N GLU A 100 50.38 33.94 -23.81
CA GLU A 100 49.04 34.51 -23.68
C GLU A 100 48.01 33.39 -23.42
N ARG A 101 48.07 32.33 -24.24
CA ARG A 101 47.19 31.17 -24.09
C ARG A 101 47.42 30.40 -22.79
N LEU A 102 48.66 30.36 -22.29
CA LEU A 102 48.97 29.78 -20.99
C LEU A 102 48.33 30.59 -19.85
N ARG A 103 48.35 31.93 -19.95
CA ARG A 103 47.66 32.83 -19.00
C ARG A 103 46.15 32.66 -19.05
N GLU A 104 45.55 32.61 -20.23
CA GLU A 104 44.11 32.34 -20.38
C GLU A 104 43.70 31.01 -19.73
N LEU A 105 44.48 29.93 -19.92
CA LEU A 105 44.20 28.64 -19.29
C LEU A 105 44.38 28.66 -17.77
N GLU A 106 45.34 29.45 -17.27
CA GLU A 106 45.56 29.68 -15.85
C GLU A 106 44.39 30.46 -15.23
N ASP A 107 43.88 31.48 -15.91
CA ASP A 107 42.71 32.25 -15.49
C ASP A 107 41.46 31.36 -15.43
N ILE A 108 41.21 30.55 -16.47
CA ILE A 108 40.11 29.57 -16.49
C ILE A 108 40.23 28.57 -15.33
N ARG A 109 41.45 28.11 -15.02
CA ARG A 109 41.70 27.22 -13.88
C ARG A 109 41.37 27.91 -12.57
N CYS A 110 41.85 29.13 -12.36
CA CYS A 110 41.56 29.94 -11.17
C CYS A 110 40.05 30.18 -11.01
N GLU A 111 39.34 30.50 -12.09
CA GLU A 111 37.87 30.66 -12.08
C GLU A 111 37.16 29.35 -11.70
N CYS A 112 37.61 28.22 -12.25
CA CYS A 112 37.06 26.91 -11.90
C CYS A 112 37.32 26.54 -10.43
N GLU A 113 38.50 26.89 -9.90
CA GLU A 113 38.87 26.65 -8.51
C GLU A 113 38.02 27.49 -7.54
N GLN A 114 37.80 28.77 -7.88
CA GLN A 114 36.91 29.65 -7.12
C GLN A 114 35.47 29.14 -7.16
N ALA A 115 34.97 28.73 -8.32
CA ALA A 115 33.63 28.17 -8.48
C ALA A 115 33.45 26.87 -7.66
N ARG A 116 34.46 25.99 -7.67
CA ARG A 116 34.47 24.77 -6.84
C ARG A 116 34.43 25.12 -5.36
N THR A 117 35.28 26.04 -4.92
CA THR A 117 35.37 26.45 -3.50
C THR A 117 34.06 27.08 -3.02
N LEU A 118 33.46 27.98 -3.80
CA LEU A 118 32.15 28.55 -3.50
C LEU A 118 31.06 27.47 -3.39
N SER A 119 31.01 26.53 -4.36
CA SER A 119 30.03 25.45 -4.33
C SER A 119 30.23 24.48 -3.15
N HIS A 120 31.49 24.25 -2.74
CA HIS A 120 31.83 23.48 -1.56
C HIS A 120 31.34 24.16 -0.29
N ASP A 121 31.58 25.46 -0.14
CA ASP A 121 31.20 26.20 1.06
C ASP A 121 29.67 26.29 1.20
N ILE A 122 28.95 26.49 0.09
CA ILE A 122 27.48 26.43 0.07
C ILE A 122 27.00 25.03 0.48
N TYR A 123 27.58 23.97 -0.11
CA TYR A 123 27.19 22.59 0.21
C TYR A 123 27.48 22.25 1.68
N ALA A 124 28.65 22.63 2.20
CA ALA A 124 29.04 22.43 3.58
C ALA A 124 28.12 23.19 4.54
N ALA A 125 27.82 24.46 4.26
CA ALA A 125 26.94 25.28 5.09
C ALA A 125 25.54 24.68 5.21
N GLU A 126 24.93 24.26 4.09
CA GLU A 126 23.60 23.63 4.12
C GLU A 126 23.66 22.24 4.79
N THR A 127 24.74 21.48 4.58
CA THR A 127 24.98 20.20 5.28
C THR A 127 25.02 20.40 6.80
N TYR A 128 25.77 21.40 7.28
CA TYR A 128 25.84 21.70 8.71
C TYR A 128 24.51 22.16 9.28
N LYS A 129 23.74 22.94 8.52
CA LYS A 129 22.39 23.36 8.91
C LYS A 129 21.43 22.19 9.03
N VAL A 130 21.41 21.26 8.07
CA VAL A 130 20.58 20.06 8.16
C VAL A 130 21.04 19.16 9.32
N ALA A 131 22.35 19.02 9.52
CA ALA A 131 22.90 18.24 10.62
C ALA A 131 22.56 18.83 12.00
N SER A 132 22.55 20.16 12.15
CA SER A 132 22.19 20.80 13.41
C SER A 132 20.70 20.65 13.76
N GLU A 133 19.85 20.51 12.74
CA GLU A 133 18.42 20.27 12.89
C GLU A 133 18.03 18.78 12.98
N GLU A 134 19.01 17.86 13.01
CA GLU A 134 18.82 16.40 12.99
C GLU A 134 17.76 15.91 13.98
N HIS A 135 17.80 16.41 15.22
CA HIS A 135 16.84 16.02 16.26
C HIS A 135 15.40 16.46 15.94
N SER A 136 15.25 17.71 15.47
CA SER A 136 13.96 18.29 15.09
C SER A 136 13.37 17.54 13.88
N ILE A 137 14.20 17.30 12.86
CA ILE A 137 13.84 16.52 11.67
C ILE A 137 13.39 15.12 12.10
N THR A 138 14.12 14.49 13.02
CA THR A 138 13.84 13.13 13.44
C THR A 138 12.50 12.99 14.15
N ILE A 139 12.21 13.87 15.09
CA ILE A 139 10.94 13.86 15.82
C ILE A 139 9.78 14.20 14.88
N LYS A 140 9.90 15.32 14.13
CA LYS A 140 8.79 15.85 13.34
C LYS A 140 8.46 15.00 12.12
N LEU A 141 9.46 14.36 11.51
CA LEU A 141 9.26 13.57 10.30
C LEU A 141 9.17 12.07 10.58
N PHE A 142 10.12 11.48 11.31
CA PHE A 142 10.15 10.03 11.49
C PHE A 142 9.23 9.57 12.61
N TYR A 143 9.38 10.12 13.83
CA TYR A 143 8.56 9.69 14.96
C TYR A 143 7.08 10.00 14.73
N GLN A 144 6.76 11.21 14.28
CA GLN A 144 5.37 11.58 13.99
C GLN A 144 4.76 10.64 12.92
N TYR A 145 5.50 10.32 11.86
CA TYR A 145 4.99 9.40 10.83
C TYR A 145 4.65 8.02 11.41
N LEU A 146 5.58 7.41 12.14
CA LEU A 146 5.36 6.09 12.75
C LEU A 146 4.26 6.11 13.81
N TYR A 147 4.16 7.20 14.56
CA TYR A 147 3.11 7.37 15.55
C TYR A 147 1.73 7.38 14.89
N GLU A 148 1.57 8.14 13.81
CA GLU A 148 0.30 8.25 13.09
C GLU A 148 -0.06 6.94 12.34
N GLU A 149 0.92 6.23 11.78
CA GLU A 149 0.67 4.89 11.22
C GLU A 149 0.15 3.93 12.30
N ASN A 150 0.83 3.88 13.44
CA ASN A 150 0.46 3.00 14.53
C ASN A 150 -0.93 3.35 15.08
N THR A 151 -1.28 4.64 15.21
CA THR A 151 -2.61 5.05 15.68
C THR A 151 -3.71 4.61 14.71
N PHE A 152 -3.46 4.70 13.40
CA PHE A 152 -4.40 4.21 12.39
C PHE A 152 -4.64 2.69 12.49
N TYR A 153 -3.58 1.89 12.44
CA TYR A 153 -3.73 0.43 12.47
C TYR A 153 -4.41 -0.03 13.76
N ASN A 154 -4.12 0.63 14.89
CA ASN A 154 -4.83 0.39 16.14
C ASN A 154 -6.32 0.76 16.05
N HIS A 155 -6.68 1.85 15.36
CA HIS A 155 -8.08 2.21 15.14
C HIS A 155 -8.81 1.19 14.26
N VAL A 156 -8.19 0.75 13.15
CA VAL A 156 -8.73 -0.32 12.29
C VAL A 156 -8.90 -1.61 13.07
N SER A 157 -7.88 -2.02 13.82
CA SER A 157 -7.94 -3.23 14.64
C SER A 157 -9.10 -3.15 15.63
N LYS A 158 -9.26 -2.01 16.35
CA LYS A 158 -10.38 -1.82 17.29
C LYS A 158 -11.73 -1.86 16.61
N TYR A 159 -11.87 -1.26 15.43
CA TYR A 159 -13.10 -1.30 14.65
C TYR A 159 -13.46 -2.72 14.20
N LEU A 160 -12.48 -3.47 13.68
CA LEU A 160 -12.70 -4.86 13.29
C LEU A 160 -13.04 -5.73 14.50
N SER A 161 -12.31 -5.58 15.60
CA SER A 161 -12.59 -6.30 16.85
C SER A 161 -13.96 -5.98 17.45
N SER A 162 -14.55 -4.80 17.17
CA SER A 162 -15.92 -4.51 17.61
C SER A 162 -17.00 -5.05 16.67
N ARG A 163 -16.72 -5.15 15.37
CA ARG A 163 -17.69 -5.66 14.37
C ARG A 163 -17.69 -7.18 14.23
N MET A 164 -16.57 -7.84 14.44
CA MET A 164 -16.47 -9.31 14.35
C MET A 164 -17.48 -10.02 15.27
N PRO A 165 -17.60 -9.68 16.56
CA PRO A 165 -18.58 -10.32 17.44
C PRO A 165 -20.02 -10.09 17.01
N GLU A 166 -20.35 -8.93 16.44
CA GLU A 166 -21.70 -8.65 15.92
C GLU A 166 -22.05 -9.59 14.75
N ILE A 167 -21.08 -9.87 13.87
CA ILE A 167 -21.25 -10.81 12.75
C ILE A 167 -21.31 -12.25 13.27
N GLU A 168 -20.43 -12.63 14.18
CA GLU A 168 -20.43 -13.96 14.80
C GLU A 168 -21.76 -14.25 15.50
N GLN A 169 -22.27 -13.29 16.29
CA GLN A 169 -23.57 -13.40 16.94
C GLN A 169 -24.71 -13.55 15.93
N ARG A 170 -24.68 -12.81 14.80
CA ARG A 170 -25.67 -12.98 13.73
C ARG A 170 -25.61 -14.36 13.10
N LEU A 171 -24.41 -14.90 12.86
CA LEU A 171 -24.22 -16.25 12.30
C LEU A 171 -24.62 -17.36 13.29
N GLU A 172 -24.39 -17.15 14.59
CA GLU A 172 -24.83 -18.06 15.64
C GLU A 172 -26.35 -18.09 15.76
N ASN A 173 -26.97 -16.91 15.77
CA ASN A 173 -28.42 -16.72 15.88
C ASN A 173 -29.18 -16.89 14.57
N ASP A 174 -28.48 -17.15 13.46
CA ASP A 174 -29.14 -17.40 12.18
C ASP A 174 -29.96 -18.70 12.28
N GLU A 175 -31.27 -18.55 12.29
CA GLU A 175 -32.24 -19.65 12.35
C GLU A 175 -32.20 -20.52 11.08
N LEU A 176 -31.61 -19.99 10.00
CA LEU A 176 -31.63 -20.58 8.65
C LEU A 176 -30.22 -21.01 8.21
N ILE A 177 -29.78 -22.15 8.71
CA ILE A 177 -28.59 -22.83 8.17
C ILE A 177 -28.96 -23.56 6.87
N PRO A 178 -28.10 -23.51 5.83
CA PRO A 178 -28.30 -24.32 4.63
C PRO A 178 -28.45 -25.81 4.93
N SER A 179 -29.50 -26.43 4.40
CA SER A 179 -29.76 -27.86 4.54
C SER A 179 -28.73 -28.75 3.82
N PHE A 180 -28.11 -28.27 2.72
CA PHE A 180 -27.16 -29.03 1.91
C PHE A 180 -25.74 -28.52 2.09
N GLY A 181 -24.77 -29.43 2.14
CA GLY A 181 -23.35 -29.09 2.28
C GLY A 181 -22.93 -28.65 3.70
N TYR A 182 -23.84 -28.74 4.67
CA TYR A 182 -23.59 -28.47 6.07
C TYR A 182 -23.58 -29.77 6.90
N ASP A 183 -22.90 -29.74 8.06
CA ASP A 183 -22.83 -30.90 8.95
C ASP A 183 -24.22 -31.27 9.50
N LEU A 184 -24.60 -32.54 9.35
CA LEU A 184 -25.93 -33.02 9.67
C LEU A 184 -26.26 -32.86 11.17
N ALA A 185 -25.32 -33.13 12.06
CA ALA A 185 -25.56 -33.04 13.50
C ALA A 185 -25.81 -31.58 13.91
N LYS A 186 -25.03 -30.64 13.37
CA LYS A 186 -25.22 -29.20 13.60
C LYS A 186 -26.52 -28.67 12.98
N HIS A 187 -26.87 -29.13 11.78
CA HIS A 187 -28.13 -28.79 11.11
C HIS A 187 -29.34 -29.16 11.98
N CYS A 188 -29.37 -30.42 12.44
CA CYS A 188 -30.44 -30.96 13.27
C CYS A 188 -30.57 -30.23 14.62
N LEU A 189 -29.44 -29.91 15.26
CA LEU A 189 -29.40 -29.21 16.55
C LEU A 189 -29.96 -27.78 16.45
N LYS A 190 -29.54 -27.02 15.42
CA LYS A 190 -29.93 -25.61 15.27
C LYS A 190 -31.40 -25.39 14.90
N ARG A 191 -32.02 -26.32 14.18
CA ARG A 191 -33.35 -26.12 13.55
C ARG A 191 -34.53 -26.64 14.38
N ASN A 192 -34.42 -26.62 15.72
CA ASN A 192 -35.38 -27.10 16.73
C ASN A 192 -35.11 -28.51 17.32
N ASP A 193 -33.85 -28.90 17.50
CA ASP A 193 -33.46 -30.18 18.13
C ASP A 193 -34.15 -31.41 17.49
N THR A 194 -34.31 -31.38 16.17
CA THR A 194 -35.01 -32.42 15.42
C THR A 194 -34.05 -33.54 15.04
N LEU A 195 -34.48 -34.80 15.18
CA LEU A 195 -33.66 -35.97 14.83
C LEU A 195 -33.44 -36.17 13.31
N ILE A 196 -34.15 -35.42 12.47
CA ILE A 196 -34.13 -35.58 11.01
C ILE A 196 -33.84 -34.26 10.29
N ALA A 197 -33.14 -34.34 9.16
CA ALA A 197 -32.81 -33.18 8.34
C ALA A 197 -34.08 -32.55 7.72
N TYR A 198 -34.02 -31.24 7.44
CA TYR A 198 -35.17 -30.49 6.89
C TYR A 198 -35.68 -31.06 5.56
N PRO A 199 -34.83 -31.39 4.57
CA PRO A 199 -35.32 -32.01 3.34
C PRO A 199 -36.07 -33.32 3.56
N ILE A 200 -35.63 -34.14 4.53
CA ILE A 200 -36.25 -35.43 4.84
C ILE A 200 -37.62 -35.21 5.50
N GLU A 201 -37.70 -34.31 6.47
CA GLU A 201 -38.98 -33.97 7.12
C GLU A 201 -40.01 -33.46 6.12
N ILE A 202 -39.60 -32.57 5.22
CA ILE A 202 -40.48 -32.07 4.15
C ILE A 202 -40.98 -33.22 3.30
N CYS A 203 -40.11 -34.13 2.88
CA CYS A 203 -40.52 -35.31 2.11
C CYS A 203 -41.52 -36.18 2.87
N ILE A 204 -41.30 -36.43 4.17
CA ILE A 204 -42.22 -37.23 5.00
C ILE A 204 -43.59 -36.55 5.08
N ARG A 205 -43.64 -35.27 5.43
CA ARG A 205 -44.88 -34.50 5.55
C ARG A 205 -45.67 -34.45 4.24
N LEU A 206 -44.95 -34.29 3.14
CA LEU A 206 -45.54 -34.30 1.82
C LEU A 206 -46.15 -35.66 1.48
N LEU A 207 -45.46 -36.76 1.81
CA LEU A 207 -45.97 -38.12 1.62
C LEU A 207 -47.21 -38.40 2.48
N GLU A 208 -47.24 -37.97 3.74
CA GLU A 208 -48.38 -38.18 4.65
C GLU A 208 -49.71 -37.68 4.05
N ASN A 209 -49.69 -36.54 3.36
CA ASN A 209 -50.86 -35.94 2.73
C ASN A 209 -51.15 -36.47 1.30
N SER A 210 -50.32 -37.37 0.77
CA SER A 210 -50.35 -37.79 -0.63
C SER A 210 -50.14 -39.28 -0.85
N LEU A 211 -50.36 -40.12 0.17
CA LEU A 211 -50.20 -41.58 0.11
C LEU A 211 -50.96 -42.28 -1.04
N ASN A 212 -52.02 -41.65 -1.57
CA ASN A 212 -52.80 -42.16 -2.70
C ASN A 212 -52.32 -41.64 -4.08
N GLU A 213 -51.44 -40.63 -4.12
CA GLU A 213 -50.87 -40.07 -5.35
C GLU A 213 -49.57 -40.81 -5.69
N GLN A 214 -49.58 -41.59 -6.76
CA GLN A 214 -48.38 -42.30 -7.18
C GLN A 214 -47.33 -41.33 -7.73
N GLY A 215 -46.21 -41.17 -7.02
CA GLY A 215 -44.93 -40.87 -7.67
C GLY A 215 -44.33 -39.48 -7.46
N LEU A 216 -44.12 -39.08 -6.20
CA LEU A 216 -43.42 -37.85 -5.81
C LEU A 216 -42.04 -37.62 -6.50
N PHE A 217 -41.44 -38.65 -7.11
CA PHE A 217 -40.17 -38.54 -7.83
C PHE A 217 -40.11 -39.35 -9.14
N ARG A 218 -41.26 -39.66 -9.78
CA ARG A 218 -41.26 -40.48 -11.01
C ARG A 218 -40.74 -39.75 -12.25
N ILE A 219 -40.89 -38.43 -12.30
CA ILE A 219 -40.42 -37.59 -13.41
C ILE A 219 -39.24 -36.78 -12.91
N ALA A 220 -38.09 -36.93 -13.55
CA ALA A 220 -36.93 -36.13 -13.22
C ALA A 220 -37.20 -34.65 -13.56
N PRO A 221 -36.97 -33.71 -12.63
CA PRO A 221 -37.12 -32.30 -12.91
C PRO A 221 -36.03 -31.85 -13.88
N SER A 222 -36.27 -30.77 -14.62
CA SER A 222 -35.18 -30.14 -15.36
C SER A 222 -34.11 -29.60 -14.40
N GLN A 223 -32.85 -29.52 -14.86
CA GLN A 223 -31.72 -29.03 -14.06
C GLN A 223 -31.99 -27.69 -13.37
N GLY A 224 -32.68 -26.77 -14.04
CA GLY A 224 -33.05 -25.48 -13.45
C GLY A 224 -34.04 -25.61 -12.29
N LYS A 225 -35.05 -26.48 -12.42
CA LYS A 225 -36.04 -26.73 -11.37
C LYS A 225 -35.43 -27.48 -10.17
N GLN A 226 -34.49 -28.40 -10.43
CA GLN A 226 -33.72 -29.06 -9.36
C GLN A 226 -32.89 -28.07 -8.56
N LYS A 227 -32.16 -27.16 -9.22
CA LYS A 227 -31.39 -26.10 -8.53
C LYS A 227 -32.29 -25.17 -7.72
N LYS A 228 -33.47 -24.82 -8.25
CA LYS A 228 -34.47 -24.02 -7.54
C LYS A 228 -34.96 -24.73 -6.28
N LEU A 229 -35.35 -26.01 -6.39
CA LEU A 229 -35.81 -26.79 -5.24
C LEU A 229 -34.73 -26.93 -4.15
N VAL A 230 -33.48 -27.18 -4.53
CA VAL A 230 -32.34 -27.22 -3.60
C VAL A 230 -32.16 -25.86 -2.90
N ALA A 231 -32.32 -24.74 -3.62
CA ALA A 231 -32.26 -23.41 -3.03
C ALA A 231 -33.45 -23.13 -2.09
N GLU A 232 -34.67 -23.50 -2.46
CA GLU A 232 -35.87 -23.39 -1.62
C GLU A 232 -35.71 -24.19 -0.32
N LEU A 233 -35.13 -25.40 -0.41
CA LEU A 233 -34.81 -26.24 0.74
C LEU A 233 -33.69 -25.66 1.60
N ASN A 234 -32.66 -25.04 1.02
CA ASN A 234 -31.61 -24.36 1.78
C ASN A 234 -32.11 -23.10 2.50
N LEU A 235 -33.08 -22.39 1.93
CA LEU A 235 -33.73 -21.22 2.54
C LEU A 235 -34.83 -21.58 3.54
N HIS A 236 -35.13 -22.87 3.70
CA HIS A 236 -36.27 -23.38 4.48
C HIS A 236 -37.61 -22.73 4.07
N ALA A 237 -37.73 -22.38 2.78
CA ALA A 237 -38.84 -21.60 2.24
C ALA A 237 -40.09 -22.45 1.89
N ILE A 238 -40.03 -23.77 2.09
CA ILE A 238 -41.18 -24.66 1.85
C ILE A 238 -42.09 -24.62 3.07
N ASP A 239 -43.15 -23.82 2.95
CA ASP A 239 -44.17 -23.63 3.99
C ASP A 239 -44.85 -24.94 4.39
N ARG A 240 -45.26 -25.05 5.67
CA ARG A 240 -45.97 -26.20 6.23
C ARG A 240 -47.34 -26.44 5.58
N GLY A 241 -47.97 -25.39 5.03
CA GLY A 241 -49.25 -25.49 4.31
C GLY A 241 -49.15 -25.90 2.84
N ARG A 242 -47.94 -26.03 2.28
CA ARG A 242 -47.73 -26.34 0.86
C ARG A 242 -48.03 -27.82 0.60
N THR A 243 -48.92 -28.10 -0.34
CA THR A 243 -49.28 -29.49 -0.69
C THR A 243 -48.30 -30.09 -1.69
N LEU A 244 -48.30 -31.42 -1.81
CA LEU A 244 -47.55 -32.14 -2.83
C LEU A 244 -47.85 -31.61 -4.24
N TYR A 245 -49.14 -31.38 -4.50
CA TYR A 245 -49.64 -30.90 -5.78
C TYR A 245 -49.07 -29.54 -6.17
N ASP A 246 -49.00 -28.59 -5.23
CA ASP A 246 -48.44 -27.25 -5.47
C ASP A 246 -46.95 -27.31 -5.81
N LEU A 247 -46.20 -28.15 -5.10
CA LEU A 247 -44.77 -28.36 -5.34
C LEU A 247 -44.50 -29.07 -6.66
N LEU A 248 -45.30 -30.09 -7.01
CA LEU A 248 -45.15 -30.83 -8.26
C LEU A 248 -45.52 -29.98 -9.47
N LYS A 249 -46.59 -29.18 -9.38
CA LYS A 249 -47.02 -28.25 -10.44
C LYS A 249 -45.94 -27.22 -10.77
N GLU A 250 -45.27 -26.66 -9.77
CA GLU A 250 -44.18 -25.70 -10.00
C GLU A 250 -42.88 -26.39 -10.47
N ASN A 251 -42.44 -27.43 -9.77
CA ASN A 251 -41.08 -27.93 -9.86
C ASN A 251 -40.90 -29.19 -10.73
N PHE A 252 -41.96 -29.94 -11.06
CA PHE A 252 -41.83 -31.24 -11.73
C PHE A 252 -42.76 -31.45 -12.94
N LEU A 253 -43.77 -30.59 -13.16
CA LEU A 253 -44.75 -30.67 -14.26
C LEU A 253 -45.55 -31.99 -14.30
N ILE A 254 -46.79 -31.91 -13.83
CA ILE A 254 -47.94 -32.33 -14.63
C ILE A 254 -48.50 -31.05 -15.26
#